data_AF-A0A945VQR0-F1
#
_entry.id   AF-A0A945VQR0-F1
#
_cell.length_a   1.000
_cell.length_b   1.000
_cell.length_c   1.000
_cell.angle_alpha   90.00
_cell.angle_beta   90.00
_cell.angle_gamma   90.00
#
_symmetry.space_group_name_H-M   'P 1'
#
loop_
_entity.id
_entity.type
_entity.pdbx_description
1 polymer ?
#
loop_
_entity_poly.entity_id
_entity_poly.type
_entity_poly.pdbx_seq_one_letter_code
_entity_poly.pdbx_strand_id
1 'polypeptide(L)'
;MTQNLDNNTVKLIDGGILATKGNVGLGDIRGFVASYTDADTVSICAGYCESNGKYYEKTSATALDIASAGADVVYIYIDDDSSDPAPTFIDDTTAPSWSAAKNGYYNGNDRCIGSVYCSGANTMQQFVVFPYPNEMAGREVEIRIGVSIVLASDMNPSGLWVTPDDSDTDVIVGVMGSAALVHMYLTDTASLFSFAAVSVEVAAISAFANPNYQGDMSLFGSEAGMTSGWVTLGSSSQIKIAGGDNDDNALDANLFGWKIRR
;
A
#
# COMPACT_ATOMS: atom_id res chain seq x y z
N MET A 1 38.42 33.27 32.54
CA MET A 1 37.61 33.31 31.30
C MET A 1 37.15 31.89 31.07
N THR A 2 35.97 31.57 31.59
CA THR A 2 35.43 30.21 31.65
C THR A 2 34.73 29.95 30.32
N GLN A 3 35.28 29.05 29.49
CA GLN A 3 34.59 28.59 28.29
C GLN A 3 33.64 27.46 28.69
N ASN A 4 32.34 27.70 28.54
CA ASN A 4 31.33 26.66 28.45
C ASN A 4 31.64 25.83 27.19
N LEU A 5 31.98 24.57 27.37
CA LEU A 5 31.99 23.59 26.30
C LEU A 5 30.62 22.94 26.27
N ASP A 6 29.81 23.30 25.27
CA ASP A 6 28.52 22.68 25.01
C ASP A 6 28.69 21.19 24.68
N ASN A 7 27.80 20.37 25.23
CA ASN A 7 27.78 18.90 25.27
C ASN A 7 27.55 18.20 23.90
N ASN A 8 28.22 18.60 22.82
CA ASN A 8 27.98 18.05 21.47
C ASN A 8 29.09 17.13 20.93
N THR A 9 29.67 16.27 21.78
CA THR A 9 30.62 15.25 21.31
C THR A 9 30.15 13.86 21.70
N VAL A 10 29.41 13.21 20.79
CA VAL A 10 29.10 11.78 20.88
C VAL A 10 30.28 10.98 20.31
N LYS A 11 30.93 10.20 21.17
CA LYS A 11 31.90 9.17 20.79
C LYS A 11 31.16 7.99 20.16
N LEU A 12 31.58 7.61 18.95
CA LEU A 12 31.11 6.40 18.26
C LEU A 12 31.83 5.17 18.84
N ILE A 13 31.05 4.18 19.28
CA ILE A 13 31.48 2.78 19.42
C ILE A 13 30.39 1.97 18.71
N ASP A 14 30.79 1.25 17.66
CA ASP A 14 29.98 0.39 16.78
C ASP A 14 28.90 1.03 15.87
N GLY A 15 29.32 1.38 14.65
CA GLY A 15 28.71 0.86 13.43
C GLY A 15 27.32 1.32 12.96
N GLY A 16 26.56 2.09 13.76
CA GLY A 16 25.29 2.69 13.33
C GLY A 16 25.35 4.21 13.46
N ILE A 17 25.20 4.94 12.36
CA ILE A 17 24.95 6.39 12.43
C ILE A 17 23.57 6.56 13.09
N LEU A 18 23.54 6.97 14.36
CA LEU A 18 22.35 7.56 14.96
C LEU A 18 22.03 8.83 14.19
N ALA A 19 20.89 8.84 13.48
CA ALA A 19 20.39 10.05 12.85
C ALA A 19 20.09 11.06 13.96
N THR A 20 20.86 12.15 14.04
CA THR A 20 20.51 13.29 14.88
C THR A 20 19.64 14.25 14.08
N LYS A 21 18.81 15.04 14.76
CA LYS A 21 17.89 16.05 14.19
C LYS A 21 18.49 16.92 13.06
N GLY A 22 19.81 17.12 13.02
CA GLY A 22 20.50 17.88 11.98
C GLY A 22 20.73 17.17 10.64
N ASN A 23 20.46 15.86 10.53
CA ASN A 23 20.80 15.05 9.34
C ASN A 23 19.60 14.38 8.65
N VAL A 24 18.37 14.64 9.10
CA VAL A 24 17.15 14.07 8.50
C VAL A 24 16.60 15.05 7.48
N GLY A 25 16.48 14.60 6.23
CA GLY A 25 16.00 15.44 5.13
C GLY A 25 14.49 15.74 5.22
N LEU A 26 14.04 16.77 4.51
CA LEU A 26 12.60 17.10 4.41
C LEU A 26 11.81 15.88 3.89
N GLY A 27 10.80 15.46 4.65
CA GLY A 27 9.95 14.30 4.38
C GLY A 27 10.64 12.94 4.55
N ASP A 28 11.88 12.90 5.06
CA ASP A 28 12.62 11.65 5.27
C ASP A 28 11.94 10.84 6.39
N ILE A 29 11.56 9.61 6.06
CA ILE A 29 11.01 8.62 6.99
C ILE A 29 11.76 7.28 6.88
N ARG A 30 12.30 6.80 8.01
CA ARG A 30 12.93 5.48 8.12
C ARG A 30 12.31 4.71 9.27
N GLY A 31 11.84 3.50 9.00
CA GLY A 31 11.03 2.76 9.98
C GLY A 31 9.60 3.29 10.01
N PHE A 32 9.00 3.38 11.21
CA PHE A 32 7.57 3.72 11.38
C PHE A 32 6.67 2.93 10.43
N VAL A 33 6.92 1.63 10.37
CA VAL A 33 6.17 0.71 9.53
C VAL A 33 5.07 0.11 10.37
N ALA A 34 3.82 0.43 10.02
CA ALA A 34 2.67 -0.23 10.61
C ALA A 34 2.56 -1.67 10.08
N SER A 35 2.44 -2.60 11.01
CA SER A 35 2.17 -4.01 10.78
C SER A 35 0.98 -4.41 11.62
N TYR A 36 0.14 -5.31 11.11
CA TYR A 36 -0.98 -5.84 11.87
C TYR A 36 -0.50 -6.64 13.09
N THR A 37 -1.20 -6.49 14.22
CA THR A 37 -1.02 -7.34 15.40
C THR A 37 -2.26 -8.21 15.62
N ASP A 38 -3.44 -7.59 15.73
CA ASP A 38 -4.71 -8.25 16.01
C ASP A 38 -5.91 -7.43 15.47
N ALA A 39 -7.13 -7.81 15.86
CA ALA A 39 -8.40 -7.32 15.32
C ALA A 39 -8.56 -5.79 15.30
N ASP A 40 -7.94 -5.10 16.25
CA ASP A 40 -8.03 -3.66 16.48
C ASP A 40 -6.66 -3.01 16.70
N THR A 41 -5.55 -3.75 16.64
CA THR A 41 -4.21 -3.19 16.91
C THR A 41 -3.25 -3.34 15.73
N VAL A 42 -2.51 -2.25 15.45
CA VAL A 42 -1.31 -2.28 14.61
C VAL A 42 -0.06 -2.02 15.44
N SER A 43 1.02 -2.74 15.17
CA SER A 43 2.36 -2.48 15.68
C SER A 43 3.12 -1.60 14.70
N ILE A 44 3.55 -0.43 15.16
CA ILE A 44 4.37 0.51 14.41
C ILE A 44 5.83 0.30 14.81
N CYS A 45 6.65 -0.19 13.89
CA CYS A 45 8.07 -0.44 14.12
C CYS A 45 8.82 0.84 14.56
N ALA A 46 9.90 0.65 15.31
CA ALA A 46 10.87 1.69 15.61
C ALA A 46 11.35 2.42 14.34
N GLY A 47 11.70 3.68 14.48
CA GLY A 47 12.06 4.53 13.34
C GLY A 47 12.21 5.99 13.72
N TYR A 48 12.50 6.79 12.70
CA TYR A 48 12.52 8.23 12.79
C TYR A 48 11.94 8.86 11.52
N CYS A 49 11.47 10.10 11.64
CA CYS A 49 11.12 10.91 10.49
C CYS A 49 11.30 12.41 10.73
N GLU A 50 11.30 13.15 9.64
CA GLU A 50 10.99 14.58 9.63
C GLU A 50 9.51 14.76 9.25
N SER A 51 8.80 15.57 10.02
CA SER A 51 7.44 15.97 9.73
C SER A 51 7.24 17.44 10.09
N ASN A 52 6.90 18.26 9.09
CA ASN A 52 6.47 19.64 9.28
C ASN A 52 7.49 20.50 10.09
N GLY A 53 8.78 20.28 9.88
CA GLY A 53 9.89 20.94 10.57
C GLY A 53 10.25 20.34 11.93
N LYS A 54 9.58 19.26 12.35
CA LYS A 54 9.84 18.53 13.59
C LYS A 54 10.54 17.21 13.31
N TYR A 55 11.36 16.78 14.26
CA TYR A 55 11.97 15.45 14.25
C TYR A 55 11.17 14.54 15.18
N TYR A 56 10.90 13.32 14.73
CA TYR A 56 10.23 12.31 15.54
C TYR A 56 11.03 11.02 15.52
N GLU A 57 11.11 10.33 16.67
CA GLU A 57 11.82 9.07 16.83
C GLU A 57 11.13 8.16 17.85
N LYS A 58 11.05 6.87 17.52
CA LYS A 58 10.81 5.80 18.49
C LYS A 58 11.94 4.79 18.38
N THR A 59 12.50 4.41 19.52
CA THR A 59 13.55 3.39 19.62
C THR A 59 13.00 1.97 19.76
N SER A 60 11.68 1.83 19.95
CA SER A 60 10.99 0.54 20.04
C SER A 60 9.66 0.60 19.28
N ALA A 61 9.13 -0.57 18.94
CA ALA A 61 7.79 -0.66 18.37
C ALA A 61 6.74 -0.11 19.34
N THR A 62 5.69 0.49 18.80
CA THR A 62 4.56 1.05 19.56
C THR A 62 3.26 0.47 19.00
N ALA A 63 2.38 0.00 19.88
CA ALA A 63 1.03 -0.40 19.48
C ALA A 63 0.15 0.85 19.28
N LEU A 64 -0.68 0.82 18.25
CA LEU A 64 -1.76 1.78 18.01
C LEU A 64 -3.05 0.99 17.89
N ASP A 65 -4.00 1.30 18.77
CA ASP A 65 -5.37 0.79 18.70
C ASP A 65 -6.09 1.60 17.61
N ILE A 66 -6.58 0.90 16.59
CA ILE A 66 -7.38 1.45 15.51
C ILE A 66 -8.83 1.48 15.98
N ALA A 67 -9.44 2.67 16.03
CA ALA A 67 -10.86 2.77 16.34
C ALA A 67 -11.65 1.99 15.29
N SER A 68 -12.71 1.28 15.68
CA SER A 68 -13.44 0.39 14.75
C SER A 68 -13.92 1.16 13.51
N ALA A 69 -13.14 1.11 12.45
CA ALA A 69 -13.55 1.52 11.13
C ALA A 69 -14.50 0.44 10.60
N GLY A 70 -15.43 0.81 9.73
CA GLY A 70 -16.13 -0.18 8.92
C GLY A 70 -15.16 -0.98 8.05
N ALA A 71 -15.67 -1.65 7.02
CA ALA A 71 -14.80 -2.11 5.95
C ALA A 71 -14.22 -0.88 5.24
N ASP A 72 -12.97 -0.49 5.54
CA ASP A 72 -12.34 0.72 5.00
C ASP A 72 -10.81 0.68 5.10
N VAL A 73 -10.16 1.53 4.32
CA VAL A 73 -8.74 1.83 4.46
C VAL A 73 -8.54 2.83 5.60
N VAL A 74 -7.81 2.40 6.62
CA VAL A 74 -7.38 3.26 7.72
C VAL A 74 -5.97 3.74 7.47
N TYR A 75 -5.77 5.05 7.53
CA TYR A 75 -4.49 5.70 7.39
C TYR A 75 -3.91 5.99 8.76
N ILE A 76 -2.61 5.75 8.90
CA ILE A 76 -1.89 5.91 10.16
C ILE A 76 -1.02 7.14 10.04
N TYR A 77 -1.16 8.04 11.01
CA TYR A 77 -0.50 9.32 11.03
C TYR A 77 0.39 9.49 12.25
N ILE A 78 1.43 10.30 12.09
CA ILE A 78 2.07 10.98 13.20
C ILE A 78 1.28 12.27 13.43
N ASP A 79 0.74 12.39 14.63
CA ASP A 79 0.05 13.60 15.12
C ASP A 79 1.06 14.75 15.22
N ASP A 80 0.87 15.82 14.45
CA ASP A 80 1.76 16.99 14.48
C ASP A 80 1.71 17.71 15.83
N ASP A 81 0.64 17.61 16.61
CA ASP A 81 0.57 18.20 17.94
C ASP A 81 1.41 17.43 18.99
N SER A 82 1.97 16.29 18.61
CA SER A 82 2.88 15.53 19.46
C SER A 82 4.21 16.24 19.73
N SER A 83 4.80 15.96 20.89
CA SER A 83 6.04 16.60 21.34
C SER A 83 7.27 16.02 20.64
N ASP A 84 8.03 16.82 19.90
CA ASP A 84 9.36 16.42 19.37
C ASP A 84 10.32 16.11 20.54
N PRO A 85 10.98 14.92 20.58
CA PRO A 85 11.08 13.93 19.50
C PRO A 85 10.14 12.72 19.65
N ALA A 86 9.21 12.72 20.59
CA ALA A 86 8.35 11.57 20.89
C ALA A 86 7.00 11.65 20.14
N PRO A 87 6.85 10.98 18.99
CA PRO A 87 5.59 11.02 18.26
C PRO A 87 4.47 10.32 19.03
N THR A 88 3.27 10.87 18.85
CA THR A 88 2.00 10.17 19.06
C THR A 88 1.51 9.72 17.70
N PHE A 89 0.95 8.51 17.63
CA PHE A 89 0.33 8.00 16.42
C PHE A 89 -1.18 8.05 16.56
N ILE A 90 -1.87 8.35 15.46
CA ILE A 90 -3.32 8.38 15.37
C ILE A 90 -3.77 7.70 14.07
N ASP A 91 -5.01 7.26 14.04
CA ASP A 91 -5.66 6.66 12.89
C ASP A 91 -6.82 7.55 12.37
N ASP A 92 -7.05 7.52 11.06
CA ASP A 92 -8.16 8.22 10.41
C ASP A 92 -8.51 7.51 9.10
N THR A 93 -9.79 7.52 8.70
CA THR A 93 -10.23 7.05 7.37
C THR A 93 -10.11 8.13 6.30
N THR A 94 -9.87 9.38 6.70
CA THR A 94 -9.59 10.48 5.78
C THR A 94 -8.27 10.21 5.05
N ALA A 95 -8.33 10.09 3.73
CA ALA A 95 -7.15 9.84 2.91
C ALA A 95 -6.19 11.05 2.87
N PRO A 96 -4.87 10.82 2.94
CA PRO A 96 -3.90 11.91 2.90
C PRO A 96 -3.73 12.46 1.49
N SER A 97 -3.22 13.68 1.38
CA SER A 97 -2.81 14.27 0.10
C SER A 97 -1.30 14.49 0.05
N TRP A 98 -0.71 14.31 -1.14
CA TRP A 98 0.71 14.65 -1.34
C TRP A 98 0.94 16.16 -1.22
N SER A 99 1.85 16.54 -0.33
CA SER A 99 2.37 17.90 -0.19
C SER A 99 3.78 17.96 -0.75
N ALA A 100 3.95 18.65 -1.87
CA ALA A 100 5.27 18.92 -2.44
C ALA A 100 6.14 19.77 -1.50
N ALA A 101 5.52 20.68 -0.72
CA ALA A 101 6.20 21.56 0.21
C ALA A 101 6.74 20.82 1.45
N LYS A 102 6.08 19.73 1.85
CA LYS A 102 6.48 18.88 2.99
C LYS A 102 7.11 17.55 2.56
N ASN A 103 7.19 17.31 1.24
CA ASN A 103 7.69 16.07 0.64
C ASN A 103 7.06 14.79 1.22
N GLY A 104 5.73 14.70 1.13
CA GLY A 104 5.01 13.45 1.40
C GLY A 104 3.52 13.60 1.66
N TYR A 105 2.91 12.56 2.22
CA TYR A 105 1.46 12.45 2.37
C TYR A 105 1.00 12.97 3.72
N TYR A 106 0.01 13.88 3.73
CA TYR A 106 -0.50 14.52 4.94
C TYR A 106 -2.03 14.60 4.95
N ASN A 107 -2.62 14.48 6.12
CA ASN A 107 -3.97 14.96 6.40
C ASN A 107 -3.83 16.23 7.26
N GLY A 108 -4.09 17.39 6.68
CA GLY A 108 -3.76 18.67 7.32
C GLY A 108 -2.25 18.78 7.64
N ASN A 109 -1.90 18.74 8.93
CA ASN A 109 -0.52 18.76 9.40
C ASN A 109 0.04 17.39 9.75
N ASP A 110 -0.80 16.39 9.90
CA ASP A 110 -0.41 15.06 10.37
C ASP A 110 0.23 14.27 9.24
N ARG A 111 1.39 13.68 9.52
CA ARG A 111 2.17 12.95 8.50
C ARG A 111 1.66 11.53 8.38
N CYS A 112 1.18 11.15 7.20
CA CYS A 112 0.85 9.77 6.93
C CYS A 112 2.11 8.92 6.85
N ILE A 113 2.12 7.81 7.60
CA ILE A 113 3.22 6.86 7.66
C ILE A 113 2.84 5.48 7.13
N GLY A 114 1.56 5.24 6.86
CA GLY A 114 1.09 3.96 6.36
C GLY A 114 -0.41 3.91 6.23
N SER A 115 -0.91 2.82 5.67
CA SER A 115 -2.32 2.51 5.66
C SER A 115 -2.51 1.00 5.85
N VAL A 116 -3.65 0.64 6.41
CA VAL A 116 -4.11 -0.73 6.59
C VAL A 116 -5.54 -0.84 6.08
N TYR A 117 -5.99 -2.05 5.77
CA TYR A 117 -7.40 -2.30 5.49
C TYR A 117 -8.03 -2.98 6.69
N CYS A 118 -9.09 -2.37 7.20
CA CYS A 118 -9.98 -2.92 8.21
C CYS A 118 -11.15 -3.58 7.48
N SER A 119 -11.44 -4.85 7.76
CA SER A 119 -12.58 -5.54 7.10
C SER A 119 -13.90 -5.41 7.89
N GLY A 120 -13.94 -4.53 8.90
CA GLY A 120 -15.06 -4.32 9.81
C GLY A 120 -14.78 -4.75 11.25
N ALA A 121 -15.85 -4.72 12.07
CA ALA A 121 -15.83 -4.45 13.50
C ALA A 121 -14.86 -5.22 14.41
N ASN A 122 -14.25 -6.34 13.99
CA ASN A 122 -13.23 -7.05 14.76
C ASN A 122 -12.31 -7.95 13.88
N THR A 123 -12.14 -7.63 12.60
CA THR A 123 -11.24 -8.37 11.72
C THR A 123 -10.40 -7.39 10.89
N MET A 124 -9.24 -7.00 11.40
CA MET A 124 -8.18 -6.52 10.52
C MET A 124 -7.47 -7.74 9.91
N GLN A 125 -7.12 -7.65 8.64
CA GLN A 125 -6.52 -8.77 7.92
C GLN A 125 -4.99 -8.74 8.12
N GLN A 126 -4.37 -9.90 8.36
CA GLN A 126 -2.95 -9.95 8.73
C GLN A 126 -2.06 -9.39 7.62
N PHE A 127 -1.27 -8.36 7.94
CA PHE A 127 -0.28 -7.82 7.03
C PHE A 127 1.11 -8.41 7.24
N VAL A 128 1.70 -9.02 6.20
CA VAL A 128 3.15 -9.31 6.21
C VAL A 128 3.87 -8.14 5.54
N VAL A 129 4.66 -7.42 6.34
CA VAL A 129 5.48 -6.33 5.85
C VAL A 129 6.90 -6.79 5.59
N PHE A 130 7.33 -6.72 4.33
CA PHE A 130 8.72 -7.01 3.96
C PHE A 130 9.46 -5.68 3.73
N PRO A 131 10.41 -5.31 4.61
CA PRO A 131 11.34 -4.25 4.28
C PRO A 131 12.21 -4.70 3.11
N TYR A 132 12.23 -3.95 2.02
CA TYR A 132 13.18 -4.22 0.93
C TYR A 132 14.61 -4.06 1.47
N PRO A 133 15.45 -5.11 1.46
CA PRO A 133 16.65 -5.12 2.28
C PRO A 133 17.70 -4.08 1.88
N ASN A 134 17.81 -3.70 0.61
CA ASN A 134 18.87 -2.80 0.16
C ASN A 134 18.47 -2.18 -1.18
N GLU A 135 18.09 -0.90 -1.20
CA GLU A 135 18.42 0.02 -2.31
C GLU A 135 17.90 1.43 -1.97
N MET A 136 18.83 2.37 -1.81
CA MET A 136 18.54 3.80 -1.68
C MET A 136 18.13 4.36 -3.04
N ALA A 137 16.86 4.20 -3.43
CA ALA A 137 16.11 5.05 -4.37
C ALA A 137 14.69 4.45 -4.56
N GLY A 138 13.72 4.89 -3.75
CA GLY A 138 12.32 4.43 -3.84
C GLY A 138 11.92 3.56 -2.65
N ARG A 139 11.41 4.22 -1.61
CA ARG A 139 11.05 3.64 -0.30
C ARG A 139 9.70 2.92 -0.37
N GLU A 140 9.65 1.83 -1.12
CA GLU A 140 8.45 1.01 -1.19
C GLU A 140 8.42 0.01 -0.03
N VAL A 141 7.29 -0.01 0.69
CA VAL A 141 7.01 -1.00 1.72
C VAL A 141 5.94 -1.94 1.19
N GLU A 142 6.24 -3.24 1.13
CA GLU A 142 5.28 -4.26 0.71
C GLU A 142 4.35 -4.62 1.86
N ILE A 143 3.05 -4.65 1.59
CA ILE A 143 1.97 -4.94 2.52
C ILE A 143 1.16 -6.10 1.93
N ARG A 144 1.32 -7.33 2.45
CA ARG A 144 0.53 -8.50 2.01
C ARG A 144 -0.57 -8.83 2.98
N ILE A 145 -1.78 -9.06 2.49
CA ILE A 145 -2.95 -9.45 3.26
C ILE A 145 -2.98 -10.98 3.41
N GLY A 146 -3.19 -11.48 4.63
CA GLY A 146 -3.29 -12.90 4.95
C GLY A 146 -4.58 -13.57 4.46
N VAL A 147 -5.46 -12.83 3.80
CA VAL A 147 -6.68 -13.29 3.14
C VAL A 147 -6.86 -12.55 1.81
N SER A 148 -7.70 -13.07 0.93
CA SER A 148 -8.04 -12.40 -0.33
C SER A 148 -9.16 -11.40 -0.14
N ILE A 149 -9.04 -10.26 -0.78
CA ILE A 149 -10.13 -9.32 -0.98
C ILE A 149 -10.68 -9.56 -2.38
N VAL A 150 -11.96 -9.94 -2.47
CA VAL A 150 -12.63 -10.17 -3.76
C VAL A 150 -12.74 -8.84 -4.49
N LEU A 151 -12.13 -8.75 -5.67
CA LEU A 151 -12.29 -7.61 -6.58
C LEU A 151 -13.42 -7.90 -7.56
N ALA A 152 -13.44 -9.10 -8.13
CA ALA A 152 -14.52 -9.60 -9.00
C ALA A 152 -14.81 -11.06 -8.63
N SER A 153 -16.08 -11.44 -8.55
CA SER A 153 -16.50 -12.83 -8.68
C SER A 153 -17.56 -12.90 -9.76
N ASP A 154 -17.57 -13.98 -10.53
CA ASP A 154 -18.59 -14.17 -11.55
C ASP A 154 -18.62 -13.06 -12.63
N MET A 155 -17.47 -12.45 -12.96
CA MET A 155 -17.41 -11.40 -14.00
C MET A 155 -17.53 -12.01 -15.40
N ASN A 156 -18.28 -11.35 -16.29
CA ASN A 156 -18.36 -11.68 -17.73
C ASN A 156 -17.42 -10.77 -18.55
N PRO A 157 -16.14 -11.15 -18.75
CA PRO A 157 -15.16 -10.29 -19.39
C PRO A 157 -15.37 -10.20 -20.91
N SER A 158 -15.90 -9.07 -21.38
CA SER A 158 -16.27 -8.82 -22.79
C SER A 158 -15.14 -8.47 -23.77
N GLY A 159 -13.88 -8.65 -23.37
CA GLY A 159 -12.70 -8.15 -24.10
C GLY A 159 -12.42 -6.66 -23.89
N LEU A 160 -13.26 -5.96 -23.12
CA LEU A 160 -13.12 -4.56 -22.76
C LEU A 160 -12.63 -4.41 -21.31
N TRP A 161 -11.90 -3.32 -21.05
CA TRP A 161 -11.57 -2.92 -19.68
C TRP A 161 -12.83 -2.55 -18.92
N VAL A 162 -13.10 -3.29 -17.85
CA VAL A 162 -14.20 -3.04 -16.94
C VAL A 162 -13.65 -2.77 -15.54
N THR A 163 -14.40 -1.99 -14.75
CA THR A 163 -14.22 -2.06 -13.30
C THR A 163 -14.71 -3.44 -12.87
N PRO A 164 -14.03 -4.12 -11.95
CA PRO A 164 -14.59 -5.29 -11.27
C PRO A 164 -16.01 -5.03 -10.74
N ASP A 165 -16.91 -6.01 -10.84
CA ASP A 165 -18.37 -5.88 -10.73
C ASP A 165 -18.98 -6.15 -9.35
N ASP A 166 -18.24 -6.81 -8.45
CA ASP A 166 -18.75 -7.20 -7.13
C ASP A 166 -18.83 -6.08 -6.10
N SER A 167 -18.54 -4.85 -6.51
CA SER A 167 -19.21 -3.59 -6.12
C SER A 167 -18.29 -2.43 -6.49
N ASP A 168 -18.88 -1.31 -6.94
CA ASP A 168 -18.17 -0.03 -7.06
C ASP A 168 -17.73 0.54 -5.68
N THR A 169 -17.71 -0.28 -4.62
CA THR A 169 -17.42 0.10 -3.23
C THR A 169 -16.74 -1.05 -2.48
N ASP A 170 -15.43 -0.95 -2.19
CA ASP A 170 -14.94 -0.81 -0.79
C ASP A 170 -13.47 -1.17 -0.57
N VAL A 171 -12.72 -1.67 -1.56
CA VAL A 171 -11.24 -1.77 -1.41
C VAL A 171 -10.50 -1.07 -2.52
N ILE A 172 -10.31 0.23 -2.28
CA ILE A 172 -9.34 1.06 -2.96
C ILE A 172 -7.97 0.75 -2.35
N VAL A 173 -6.93 0.57 -3.17
CA VAL A 173 -5.58 0.59 -2.63
C VAL A 173 -5.36 1.99 -2.05
N GLY A 174 -5.00 2.11 -0.77
CA GLY A 174 -4.87 3.43 -0.13
C GLY A 174 -4.02 4.42 -0.93
N VAL A 175 -4.22 5.73 -0.75
CA VAL A 175 -3.64 6.83 -1.57
C VAL A 175 -2.10 6.84 -1.69
N MET A 176 -1.38 5.99 -0.95
CA MET A 176 0.08 5.77 -1.08
C MET A 176 0.47 4.54 -1.90
N GLY A 177 -0.49 3.82 -2.45
CA GLY A 177 -0.30 2.60 -3.23
C GLY A 177 0.54 2.83 -4.49
N SER A 178 1.65 2.11 -4.63
CA SER A 178 2.48 2.12 -5.85
C SER A 178 2.32 0.84 -6.68
N ALA A 179 1.87 -0.26 -6.07
CA ALA A 179 1.54 -1.49 -6.77
C ALA A 179 0.51 -2.32 -6.00
N ALA A 180 -0.25 -3.18 -6.67
CA ALA A 180 -1.20 -4.12 -6.09
C ALA A 180 -0.86 -5.56 -6.50
N LEU A 181 -0.90 -6.51 -5.57
CA LEU A 181 -0.75 -7.94 -5.87
C LEU A 181 -2.12 -8.52 -6.20
N VAL A 182 -2.34 -8.79 -7.49
CA VAL A 182 -3.60 -9.33 -8.00
C VAL A 182 -3.40 -10.79 -8.35
N HIS A 183 -4.39 -11.61 -7.99
CA HIS A 183 -4.52 -13.00 -8.42
C HIS A 183 -5.84 -13.13 -9.18
N MET A 184 -5.79 -13.67 -10.39
CA MET A 184 -6.97 -13.94 -11.21
C MET A 184 -7.06 -15.42 -11.54
N TYR A 185 -8.29 -15.91 -11.53
CA TYR A 185 -8.66 -17.29 -11.83
C TYR A 185 -9.82 -17.28 -12.82
N LEU A 186 -9.72 -18.04 -13.89
CA LEU A 186 -10.77 -18.15 -14.91
C LEU A 186 -11.10 -19.61 -15.20
N THR A 187 -12.39 -19.93 -15.28
CA THR A 187 -12.90 -21.25 -15.69
C THR A 187 -13.75 -21.17 -16.94
N ASP A 188 -13.31 -21.86 -18.00
CA ASP A 188 -14.08 -22.05 -19.22
C ASP A 188 -14.04 -23.53 -19.63
N THR A 189 -15.18 -24.03 -20.10
CA THR A 189 -15.37 -25.43 -20.52
C THR A 189 -15.25 -25.64 -22.03
N ALA A 190 -15.12 -24.57 -22.85
CA ALA A 190 -15.26 -24.70 -24.30
C ALA A 190 -14.28 -23.91 -25.20
N SER A 191 -13.53 -22.91 -24.72
CA SER A 191 -12.78 -22.00 -25.62
C SER A 191 -11.35 -21.61 -25.17
N LEU A 192 -10.70 -20.78 -26.00
CA LEU A 192 -9.45 -20.07 -25.67
C LEU A 192 -9.81 -18.81 -24.87
N PHE A 193 -9.19 -18.63 -23.71
CA PHE A 193 -9.37 -17.43 -22.89
C PHE A 193 -8.10 -16.57 -22.85
N SER A 194 -8.28 -15.30 -22.54
CA SER A 194 -7.22 -14.34 -22.18
C SER A 194 -7.73 -13.44 -21.06
N PHE A 195 -6.87 -13.03 -20.12
CA PHE A 195 -7.26 -12.07 -19.08
C PHE A 195 -6.06 -11.29 -18.56
N ALA A 196 -6.31 -10.04 -18.14
CA ALA A 196 -5.30 -9.09 -17.71
C ALA A 196 -5.85 -8.14 -16.64
N ALA A 197 -4.95 -7.66 -15.75
CA ALA A 197 -5.22 -6.60 -14.78
C ALA A 197 -4.20 -5.48 -14.93
N VAL A 198 -4.66 -4.23 -14.96
CA VAL A 198 -3.83 -3.01 -15.09
C VAL A 198 -4.39 -1.89 -14.23
N SER A 199 -3.65 -0.79 -14.05
CA SER A 199 -4.23 0.41 -13.44
C SER A 199 -5.20 1.12 -14.40
N VAL A 200 -6.16 1.89 -13.86
CA VAL A 200 -7.13 2.62 -14.70
C VAL A 200 -6.44 3.60 -15.66
N GLU A 201 -5.30 4.19 -15.28
CA GLU A 201 -4.54 5.08 -16.14
C GLU A 201 -3.95 4.35 -17.34
N VAL A 202 -3.47 3.13 -17.13
CA VAL A 202 -2.95 2.26 -18.20
C VAL A 202 -4.10 1.75 -19.08
N ALA A 203 -5.23 1.38 -18.48
CA ALA A 203 -6.43 0.96 -19.23
C ALA A 203 -6.90 2.04 -20.21
N ALA A 204 -6.86 3.32 -19.82
CA ALA A 204 -7.29 4.45 -20.65
C ALA A 204 -6.42 4.69 -21.90
N ILE A 205 -5.15 4.27 -21.88
CA ILE A 205 -4.21 4.45 -23.00
C ILE A 205 -3.93 3.16 -23.78
N SER A 206 -4.20 2.00 -23.17
CA SER A 206 -3.93 0.71 -23.79
C SER A 206 -5.05 0.36 -24.77
N ALA A 207 -4.67 0.14 -26.03
CA ALA A 207 -5.56 -0.36 -27.08
C ALA A 207 -5.78 -1.88 -26.99
N PHE A 208 -5.39 -2.54 -25.89
CA PHE A 208 -5.59 -3.96 -25.70
C PHE A 208 -7.05 -4.25 -25.33
N ALA A 209 -7.83 -4.26 -26.40
CA ALA A 209 -9.16 -4.81 -26.62
C ALA A 209 -9.19 -5.42 -28.04
N ASN A 210 -8.06 -5.99 -28.51
CA ASN A 210 -8.02 -6.71 -29.79
C ASN A 210 -7.85 -8.21 -29.50
N PRO A 211 -8.89 -9.04 -29.72
CA PRO A 211 -8.81 -10.49 -29.54
C PRO A 211 -7.77 -11.19 -30.45
N ASN A 212 -7.08 -10.46 -31.34
CA ASN A 212 -6.04 -10.98 -32.24
C ASN A 212 -4.61 -10.53 -31.90
N TYR A 213 -4.38 -9.73 -30.86
CA TYR A 213 -3.02 -9.31 -30.50
C TYR A 213 -2.44 -10.25 -29.44
N GLN A 214 -1.71 -11.28 -29.87
CA GLN A 214 -1.01 -12.25 -29.00
C GLN A 214 0.26 -11.64 -28.37
N GLY A 215 0.08 -10.62 -27.54
CA GLY A 215 1.14 -10.07 -26.67
C GLY A 215 1.04 -10.59 -25.23
N ASP A 216 0.23 -11.62 -25.04
CA ASP A 216 -0.19 -12.18 -23.76
C ASP A 216 0.83 -13.10 -23.12
N MET A 217 0.72 -13.21 -21.80
CA MET A 217 1.13 -14.42 -21.09
C MET A 217 0.16 -15.54 -21.53
N SER A 218 0.42 -16.11 -22.71
CA SER A 218 -0.39 -17.15 -23.34
C SER A 218 -0.24 -18.46 -22.57
N LEU A 219 -1.20 -18.78 -21.70
CA LEU A 219 -1.33 -20.11 -21.12
C LEU A 219 -2.22 -20.95 -22.04
N PHE A 220 -1.61 -21.92 -22.72
CA PHE A 220 -2.33 -22.91 -23.52
C PHE A 220 -2.71 -24.08 -22.61
N GLY A 221 -4.00 -24.27 -22.35
CA GLY A 221 -4.48 -25.42 -21.61
C GLY A 221 -6.00 -25.42 -21.51
N SER A 222 -6.60 -26.57 -21.78
CA SER A 222 -8.03 -26.81 -21.57
C SER A 222 -8.34 -26.81 -20.06
N GLU A 223 -9.40 -26.09 -19.68
CA GLU A 223 -10.22 -26.24 -18.46
C GLU A 223 -10.04 -25.21 -17.31
N ALA A 224 -8.93 -24.46 -17.19
CA ALA A 224 -8.82 -23.31 -16.27
C ALA A 224 -7.51 -22.51 -16.47
N GLY A 225 -7.54 -21.20 -16.20
CA GLY A 225 -6.38 -20.31 -16.20
C GLY A 225 -6.15 -19.64 -14.85
N MET A 226 -4.89 -19.53 -14.41
CA MET A 226 -4.52 -18.80 -13.19
C MET A 226 -3.32 -17.90 -13.43
N THR A 227 -3.36 -16.66 -12.94
CA THR A 227 -2.18 -15.78 -12.92
C THR A 227 -2.13 -14.93 -11.66
N SER A 228 -0.92 -14.66 -11.18
CA SER A 228 -0.68 -13.72 -10.08
C SER A 228 0.44 -12.76 -10.44
N GLY A 229 0.28 -11.48 -10.12
CA GLY A 229 1.29 -10.47 -10.44
C GLY A 229 1.09 -9.14 -9.73
N TRP A 230 2.17 -8.37 -9.69
CA TRP A 230 2.14 -6.98 -9.20
C TRP A 230 1.71 -6.04 -10.33
N VAL A 231 0.58 -5.35 -10.13
CA VAL A 231 0.06 -4.30 -11.00
C VAL A 231 0.54 -2.95 -10.48
N THR A 232 1.35 -2.22 -11.25
CA THR A 232 1.75 -0.85 -10.89
C THR A 232 0.55 0.08 -10.91
N LEU A 233 0.42 0.92 -9.88
CA LEU A 233 -0.71 1.84 -9.71
C LEU A 233 -0.36 3.26 -10.17
N GLY A 234 -1.35 3.95 -10.73
CA GLY A 234 -1.29 5.38 -10.99
C GLY A 234 -1.99 6.19 -9.90
N SER A 235 -2.25 7.46 -10.17
CA SER A 235 -2.80 8.44 -9.22
C SER A 235 -4.17 8.10 -8.63
N SER A 236 -4.97 7.29 -9.32
CA SER A 236 -6.29 6.84 -8.87
C SER A 236 -6.23 5.74 -7.82
N SER A 237 -5.12 5.00 -7.75
CA SER A 237 -5.03 3.72 -7.03
C SER A 237 -6.10 2.69 -7.41
N GLN A 238 -6.65 2.78 -8.63
CA GLN A 238 -7.69 1.90 -9.13
C GLN A 238 -7.15 0.88 -10.14
N ILE A 239 -7.78 -0.30 -10.14
CA ILE A 239 -7.44 -1.43 -11.01
C ILE A 239 -8.60 -1.67 -11.98
N LYS A 240 -8.25 -2.00 -13.21
CA LYS A 240 -9.16 -2.45 -14.27
C LYS A 240 -8.79 -3.86 -14.68
N ILE A 241 -9.80 -4.63 -15.03
CA ILE A 241 -9.64 -6.02 -15.50
C ILE A 241 -10.27 -6.13 -16.88
N ALA A 242 -9.65 -6.94 -17.73
CA ALA A 242 -10.20 -7.34 -19.01
C ALA A 242 -9.96 -8.84 -19.18
N GLY A 243 -10.79 -9.46 -19.99
CA GLY A 243 -10.54 -10.80 -20.50
C GLY A 243 -11.35 -11.03 -21.76
N GLY A 244 -10.90 -11.92 -22.62
CA GLY A 244 -11.64 -12.35 -23.80
C GLY A 244 -12.26 -13.71 -23.52
N ASP A 245 -13.37 -13.72 -22.80
CA ASP A 245 -14.21 -14.90 -22.63
C ASP A 245 -15.66 -14.50 -22.87
N ASN A 246 -16.37 -15.27 -23.67
CA ASN A 246 -17.75 -14.95 -24.05
C ASN A 246 -18.79 -15.69 -23.21
N ASP A 247 -18.36 -16.40 -22.17
CA ASP A 247 -19.23 -17.17 -21.29
C ASP A 247 -19.53 -16.43 -19.98
N ASP A 248 -20.75 -16.66 -19.49
CA ASP A 248 -21.28 -15.95 -18.33
C ASP A 248 -20.51 -16.36 -17.07
N ASN A 249 -19.88 -15.37 -16.43
CA ASN A 249 -19.41 -15.43 -15.05
C ASN A 249 -18.19 -16.35 -14.82
N ALA A 250 -17.21 -16.29 -15.71
CA ALA A 250 -16.05 -17.18 -15.69
C ALA A 250 -14.83 -16.65 -14.92
N LEU A 251 -14.76 -15.37 -14.56
CA LEU A 251 -13.56 -14.73 -13.99
C LEU A 251 -13.72 -14.31 -12.53
N ASP A 252 -12.83 -14.84 -11.69
CA ASP A 252 -12.57 -14.40 -10.32
C ASP A 252 -11.27 -13.58 -10.25
N ALA A 253 -11.30 -12.45 -9.54
CA ALA A 253 -10.14 -11.62 -9.30
C ALA A 253 -10.05 -11.19 -7.83
N ASN A 254 -8.85 -11.28 -7.27
CA ASN A 254 -8.61 -11.07 -5.86
C ASN A 254 -7.37 -10.21 -5.61
N LEU A 255 -7.45 -9.29 -4.65
CA LEU A 255 -6.32 -8.52 -4.12
C LEU A 255 -5.72 -9.24 -2.90
N PHE A 256 -4.41 -9.47 -2.93
CA PHE A 256 -3.66 -10.13 -1.85
C PHE A 256 -2.67 -9.18 -1.16
N GLY A 257 -2.55 -7.93 -1.59
CA GLY A 257 -1.64 -6.96 -0.99
C GLY A 257 -1.35 -5.78 -1.89
N TRP A 258 -0.61 -4.79 -1.39
CA TRP A 258 -0.13 -3.65 -2.15
C TRP A 258 1.24 -3.20 -1.64
N LYS A 259 1.94 -2.40 -2.44
CA LYS A 259 3.13 -1.67 -2.01
C LYS A 259 2.74 -0.23 -1.75
N ILE A 260 3.28 0.38 -0.70
CA ILE A 260 3.13 1.82 -0.47
C ILE A 260 4.46 2.54 -0.68
N ARG A 261 4.40 3.76 -1.21
CA ARG A 261 5.55 4.66 -1.31
C ARG A 261 5.38 5.82 -0.32
N ARG A 262 6.40 6.04 0.51
CA ARG A 262 6.43 7.08 1.56
C ARG A 262 7.43 8.19 1.23
#